data_AF-C5LZF5-F1
#
_entry.id   AF-C5LZF5-F1
#
_cell.length_a   1.000
_cell.length_b   1.000
_cell.length_c   1.000
_cell.angle_alpha   90.00
_cell.angle_beta   90.00
_cell.angle_gamma   90.00
#
_symmetry.space_group_name_H-M   'P 1'
#
loop_
_entity.id
_entity.type
_entity.pdbx_description
1 polymer ?
#
loop_
_entity_poly.entity_id
_entity_poly.type
_entity_poly.pdbx_seq_one_letter_code
_entity_poly.pdbx_strand_id
1 'polypeptide(L)'
;MYDGKSYACTFDKDCMAQESFLANRTCEAGKFGCDPTLADGYDTRYIPGTLNGKEDDAYHKEGAQVTLFVTDVFNHATFENTVINMDWHGLKVDRWRLRDVTFRAENCNGESPLYSPGIDCKSPYVTADLGYHFSPDPTMIKLPIYASLPHFADTGKMSSIKDNYYPGDGRIIVKECSIDETCQGERDFISEIWSEPITGTIMYGTQKLQFNSRFTSLANTSDGDLSQEALLPLFWVDKHAEAWPFQIDAAKKIQKSVGLFSILGIILIIVGVLFGIVAAILIKFGYRSRKVSYVKPV
;
A
#
# COMPACT_ATOMS: atom_id res chain seq x y z
N MET A 1 2.53 10.87 14.16
CA MET A 1 2.87 11.61 12.92
C MET A 1 3.09 10.53 11.87
N TYR A 2 2.13 10.28 10.99
CA TYR A 2 2.20 9.16 10.04
C TYR A 2 1.94 9.60 8.60
N ASP A 3 2.34 10.83 8.28
CA ASP A 3 2.59 11.29 6.91
C ASP A 3 4.11 11.53 6.79
N GLY A 4 4.85 10.43 7.01
CA GLY A 4 6.30 10.43 7.04
C GLY A 4 6.84 10.36 5.62
N LYS A 5 6.73 11.44 4.86
CA LYS A 5 7.36 11.54 3.54
C LYS A 5 8.87 11.40 3.73
N SER A 6 9.42 10.26 3.32
CA SER A 6 10.87 10.04 3.30
C SER A 6 11.32 9.91 1.85
N TYR A 7 12.32 10.69 1.46
CA TYR A 7 12.89 10.60 0.12
C TYR A 7 14.01 9.57 0.13
N ALA A 8 13.87 8.52 -0.69
CA ALA A 8 14.94 7.55 -0.93
C ALA A 8 15.80 8.02 -2.12
N CYS A 9 16.94 8.62 -1.78
CA CYS A 9 17.86 9.27 -2.71
C CYS A 9 18.83 8.32 -3.42
N THR A 10 18.89 7.07 -2.98
CA THR A 10 19.91 6.08 -3.39
C THR A 10 19.73 5.54 -4.80
N PHE A 11 18.58 5.80 -5.43
CA PHE A 11 18.23 5.25 -6.74
C PHE A 11 18.37 6.28 -7.86
N ASP A 12 18.52 7.55 -7.52
CA ASP A 12 18.71 8.61 -8.51
C ASP A 12 20.18 9.07 -8.49
N LYS A 13 20.84 8.96 -9.65
CA LYS A 13 22.26 9.32 -9.79
C LYS A 13 22.50 10.80 -9.51
N ASP A 14 21.56 11.65 -9.89
CA ASP A 14 21.65 13.10 -9.70
C ASP A 14 21.42 13.44 -8.21
N CYS A 15 20.58 12.68 -7.50
CA CYS A 15 20.48 12.74 -6.04
C CYS A 15 21.75 12.25 -5.34
N MET A 16 22.36 11.15 -5.80
CA MET A 16 23.60 10.63 -5.23
C MET A 16 24.81 11.53 -5.47
N ALA A 17 24.78 12.33 -6.53
CA ALA A 17 25.82 13.30 -6.85
C ALA A 17 25.77 14.56 -5.96
N GLN A 18 24.69 14.77 -5.19
CA GLN A 18 24.59 15.91 -4.29
C GLN A 18 25.58 15.80 -3.12
N GLU A 19 26.17 16.92 -2.70
CA GLU A 19 27.06 16.98 -1.53
C GLU A 19 26.35 16.49 -0.25
N SER A 20 25.05 16.75 -0.12
CA SER A 20 24.24 16.23 0.98
C SER A 20 24.26 14.71 1.02
N PHE A 21 24.14 14.04 -0.13
CA PHE A 21 24.10 12.59 -0.17
C PHE A 21 25.47 11.99 0.19
N LEU A 22 26.55 12.61 -0.29
CA LEU A 22 27.91 12.21 0.07
C LEU A 22 28.20 12.42 1.56
N ALA A 23 27.63 13.45 2.20
CA ALA A 23 27.86 13.75 3.61
C ALA A 23 27.01 12.90 4.56
N ASN A 24 25.73 12.71 4.27
CA ASN A 24 24.77 12.10 5.21
C ASN A 24 23.68 11.23 4.56
N ARG A 25 23.82 10.86 3.28
CA ARG A 25 22.86 10.04 2.52
C ARG A 25 21.47 10.68 2.35
N THR A 26 21.35 11.99 2.46
CA THR A 26 20.10 12.74 2.18
C THR A 26 20.20 13.52 0.87
N CYS A 27 19.07 13.90 0.28
CA CYS A 27 19.03 14.70 -0.95
C CYS A 27 17.89 15.72 -0.90
N GLU A 28 18.02 16.75 -1.72
CA GLU A 28 16.99 17.75 -1.98
C GLU A 28 16.32 17.43 -3.31
N ALA A 29 15.03 17.06 -3.25
CA ALA A 29 14.21 16.81 -4.43
C ALA A 29 14.12 18.05 -5.33
N GLY A 30 14.15 17.85 -6.65
CA GLY A 30 14.09 18.90 -7.68
C GLY A 30 15.41 19.64 -7.93
N LYS A 31 16.47 19.37 -7.15
CA LYS A 31 17.76 20.06 -7.28
C LYS A 31 18.73 19.28 -8.16
N PHE A 32 19.35 19.95 -9.13
CA PHE A 32 20.26 19.33 -10.12
C PHE A 32 19.68 18.12 -10.84
N GLY A 33 18.36 18.07 -10.95
CA GLY A 33 17.66 16.97 -11.58
C GLY A 33 17.39 15.74 -10.71
N CYS A 34 17.75 15.79 -9.43
CA CYS A 34 17.36 14.79 -8.44
C CYS A 34 15.84 14.67 -8.32
N ASP A 35 15.29 13.53 -8.71
CA ASP A 35 13.89 13.16 -8.51
C ASP A 35 13.83 11.92 -7.60
N PRO A 36 14.05 12.11 -6.28
CA PRO A 36 14.18 11.00 -5.38
C PRO A 36 12.85 10.28 -5.23
N THR A 37 12.92 8.96 -5.11
CA THR A 37 11.78 8.13 -4.72
C THR A 37 11.10 8.74 -3.50
N LEU A 38 9.87 9.20 -3.69
CA LEU A 38 9.02 9.62 -2.59
C LEU A 38 8.42 8.36 -1.93
N ALA A 39 8.79 8.09 -0.68
CA ALA A 39 8.02 7.23 0.19
C ALA A 39 6.81 8.02 0.70
N ASP A 40 5.76 8.08 -0.09
CA ASP A 40 4.45 8.60 0.32
C ASP A 40 3.49 7.43 0.59
N GLY A 41 2.54 7.63 1.51
CA GLY A 41 1.54 6.63 1.88
C GLY A 41 1.76 5.95 3.23
N TYR A 42 0.90 4.99 3.52
CA TYR A 42 0.91 4.28 4.81
C TYR A 42 2.00 3.21 4.82
N ASP A 43 2.64 3.01 5.98
CA ASP A 43 3.52 1.87 6.21
C ASP A 43 2.76 0.57 5.93
N THR A 44 3.37 -0.41 5.25
CA THR A 44 2.75 -1.71 4.92
C THR A 44 2.06 -2.43 6.08
N ARG A 45 2.39 -2.08 7.33
CA ARG A 45 1.79 -2.63 8.54
C ARG A 45 0.40 -2.07 8.86
N TYR A 46 -0.03 -0.99 8.21
CA TYR A 46 -1.24 -0.25 8.56
C TYR A 46 -2.07 0.10 7.32
N ILE A 47 -3.36 -0.22 7.38
CA ILE A 47 -4.40 0.38 6.52
C ILE A 47 -5.12 1.45 7.36
N PRO A 48 -5.59 2.56 6.79
CA PRO A 48 -6.42 3.51 7.53
C PRO A 48 -7.71 2.85 8.03
N GLY A 49 -8.02 3.03 9.31
CA GLY A 49 -9.26 2.57 9.93
C GLY A 49 -9.98 3.72 10.61
N THR A 50 -11.28 3.57 10.84
CA THR A 50 -12.17 4.67 11.30
C THR A 50 -11.82 5.27 12.68
N LEU A 51 -11.05 4.58 13.53
CA LEU A 51 -10.57 5.13 14.82
C LEU A 51 -9.39 6.10 14.68
N ASN A 52 -8.76 6.22 13.51
CA ASN A 52 -7.53 6.99 13.34
C ASN A 52 -7.76 8.48 12.98
N GLY A 53 -9.00 8.91 12.71
CA GLY A 53 -9.28 10.30 12.32
C GLY A 53 -10.60 10.49 11.56
N LYS A 54 -10.97 11.77 11.34
CA LYS A 54 -12.26 12.17 10.73
C LYS A 54 -12.30 12.09 9.19
N GLU A 55 -11.21 11.70 8.53
CA GLU A 55 -11.15 11.55 7.05
C GLU A 55 -11.29 10.07 6.61
N ASP A 56 -11.47 9.15 7.56
CA ASP A 56 -11.23 7.71 7.36
C ASP A 56 -12.44 6.88 6.87
N ASP A 57 -13.65 7.44 6.87
CA ASP A 57 -14.80 6.88 6.15
C ASP A 57 -14.54 6.80 4.63
N ALA A 58 -13.57 7.59 4.13
CA ALA A 58 -13.17 7.56 2.74
C ALA A 58 -12.49 6.24 2.33
N TYR A 59 -11.97 5.46 3.28
CA TYR A 59 -11.28 4.19 3.04
C TYR A 59 -12.17 2.97 3.27
N HIS A 60 -13.16 3.06 4.18
CA HIS A 60 -14.19 2.04 4.38
C HIS A 60 -15.32 2.14 3.33
N LYS A 61 -14.97 2.03 2.05
CA LYS A 61 -15.91 2.02 0.92
C LYS A 61 -15.34 1.19 -0.22
N GLU A 62 -16.21 0.51 -0.97
CA GLU A 62 -15.79 -0.17 -2.20
C GLU A 62 -15.21 0.84 -3.21
N GLY A 63 -14.12 0.47 -3.86
CA GLY A 63 -13.35 1.32 -4.78
C GLY A 63 -12.41 2.33 -4.10
N ALA A 64 -12.38 2.39 -2.76
CA ALA A 64 -11.36 3.16 -2.05
C ALA A 64 -9.96 2.67 -2.43
N GLN A 65 -9.01 3.58 -2.55
CA GLN A 65 -7.63 3.24 -2.86
C GLN A 65 -6.72 3.67 -1.72
N VAL A 66 -5.78 2.81 -1.39
CA VAL A 66 -4.72 3.09 -0.42
C VAL A 66 -3.38 2.77 -1.06
N THR A 67 -2.43 3.68 -0.95
CA THR A 67 -1.06 3.47 -1.41
C THR A 67 -0.20 3.12 -0.21
N LEU A 68 0.48 1.98 -0.30
CA LEU A 68 1.37 1.45 0.72
C LEU A 68 2.80 1.56 0.25
N PHE A 69 3.68 2.03 1.13
CA PHE A 69 5.12 2.07 0.87
C PHE A 69 5.73 0.70 1.20
N VAL A 70 6.31 0.02 0.20
CA VAL A 70 6.81 -1.37 0.31
C VAL A 70 8.34 -1.38 0.24
N THR A 71 9.00 -1.04 1.35
CA THR A 71 10.46 -1.00 1.45
C THR A 71 11.15 -2.22 0.82
N ASP A 72 12.33 -1.97 0.24
CA ASP A 72 13.32 -2.95 -0.27
C ASP A 72 13.07 -3.60 -1.63
N VAL A 73 11.85 -3.57 -2.18
CA VAL A 73 11.56 -4.21 -3.49
C VAL A 73 10.74 -3.32 -4.42
N PHE A 74 9.79 -2.54 -3.90
CA PHE A 74 8.94 -1.67 -4.71
C PHE A 74 8.87 -0.27 -4.10
N ASN A 75 8.65 0.76 -4.92
CA ASN A 75 8.44 2.09 -4.35
C ASN A 75 7.09 2.15 -3.65
N HIS A 76 6.02 1.79 -4.33
CA HIS A 76 4.70 1.80 -3.76
C HIS A 76 3.79 0.77 -4.44
N ALA A 77 2.85 0.26 -3.65
CA ALA A 77 1.79 -0.61 -4.10
C ALA A 77 0.45 0.04 -3.76
N THR A 78 -0.40 0.26 -4.76
CA THR A 78 -1.75 0.77 -4.56
C THR A 78 -2.72 -0.40 -4.50
N PHE A 79 -3.48 -0.47 -3.43
CA PHE A 79 -4.55 -1.44 -3.22
C PHE A 79 -5.90 -0.77 -3.34
N GLU A 80 -6.87 -1.50 -3.88
CA GLU A 80 -8.26 -1.07 -3.99
C GLU A 80 -9.15 -1.93 -3.10
N ASN A 81 -10.02 -1.30 -2.31
CA ASN A 81 -11.00 -1.99 -1.49
C ASN A 81 -12.08 -2.59 -2.39
N THR A 82 -12.11 -3.91 -2.48
CA THR A 82 -13.02 -4.66 -3.36
C THR A 82 -14.29 -5.12 -2.67
N VAL A 83 -14.26 -5.28 -1.35
CA VAL A 83 -15.40 -5.77 -0.54
C VAL A 83 -15.28 -5.17 0.85
N ILE A 84 -16.35 -4.54 1.32
CA ILE A 84 -16.44 -4.03 2.69
C ILE A 84 -17.21 -4.99 3.60
N ASN A 85 -16.87 -5.01 4.90
CA ASN A 85 -17.60 -5.77 5.92
C ASN A 85 -17.80 -7.27 5.59
N MET A 86 -16.84 -7.88 4.89
CA MET A 86 -16.80 -9.32 4.68
C MET A 86 -16.76 -10.03 6.03
N ASP A 87 -17.58 -11.07 6.19
CA ASP A 87 -17.54 -11.88 7.40
C ASP A 87 -16.40 -12.89 7.31
N TRP A 88 -15.43 -12.76 8.22
CA TRP A 88 -14.31 -13.66 8.31
C TRP A 88 -14.15 -14.16 9.75
N HIS A 89 -14.51 -15.42 9.99
CA HIS A 89 -14.56 -16.02 11.33
C HIS A 89 -15.40 -15.21 12.34
N GLY A 90 -16.44 -14.49 11.89
CA GLY A 90 -17.28 -13.62 12.72
C GLY A 90 -16.64 -12.27 13.08
N LEU A 91 -15.54 -11.90 12.42
CA LEU A 91 -14.97 -10.55 12.39
C LEU A 91 -15.37 -9.89 11.07
N LYS A 92 -15.76 -8.60 11.10
CA LYS A 92 -15.96 -7.83 9.87
C LYS A 92 -14.63 -7.31 9.36
N VAL A 93 -14.29 -7.62 8.11
CA VAL A 93 -13.05 -7.16 7.47
C VAL A 93 -13.33 -6.57 6.09
N ASP A 94 -12.48 -5.66 5.66
CA ASP A 94 -12.45 -5.14 4.30
C ASP A 94 -11.39 -5.89 3.49
N ARG A 95 -11.69 -6.20 2.23
CA ARG A 95 -10.77 -6.91 1.32
C ARG A 95 -10.19 -5.95 0.29
N TRP A 96 -8.89 -5.75 0.40
CA TRP A 96 -8.10 -4.91 -0.49
C TRP A 96 -7.34 -5.77 -1.49
N ARG A 97 -7.47 -5.48 -2.78
CA ARG A 97 -6.78 -6.18 -3.86
C ARG A 97 -5.75 -5.26 -4.49
N LEU A 98 -4.56 -5.79 -4.78
CA LEU A 98 -3.51 -5.02 -5.42
C LEU A 98 -4.00 -4.55 -6.80
N ARG A 99 -3.95 -3.23 -6.99
CA ARG A 99 -4.42 -2.54 -8.19
C ARG A 99 -3.28 -2.06 -9.06
N ASP A 100 -2.20 -1.58 -8.44
CA ASP A 100 -1.06 -1.03 -9.17
C ASP A 100 0.21 -1.20 -8.34
N VAL A 101 1.33 -1.42 -9.03
CA VAL A 101 2.66 -1.48 -8.42
C VAL A 101 3.59 -0.64 -9.27
N THR A 102 4.24 0.30 -8.60
CA THR A 102 5.31 1.06 -9.24
C THR A 102 6.61 0.31 -9.07
N PHE A 103 6.96 -0.41 -10.14
CA PHE A 103 8.20 -1.16 -10.25
C PHE A 103 9.43 -0.27 -10.46
N ARG A 104 9.25 0.91 -11.07
CA ARG A 104 10.36 1.80 -11.42
C ARG A 104 10.41 2.98 -10.47
N ALA A 105 11.60 3.20 -9.94
CA ALA A 105 11.79 4.17 -8.88
C ALA A 105 12.19 5.58 -9.34
N GLU A 106 12.53 5.73 -10.61
CA GLU A 106 13.36 6.84 -11.09
C GLU A 106 12.74 7.54 -12.29
N ASN A 107 13.17 8.78 -12.53
CA ASN A 107 12.80 9.53 -13.73
C ASN A 107 13.46 8.93 -14.98
N CYS A 108 12.72 8.07 -15.67
CA CYS A 108 13.17 7.43 -16.92
C CYS A 108 12.79 8.20 -18.18
N ASN A 109 12.09 9.32 -18.06
CA ASN A 109 11.55 10.04 -19.21
C ASN A 109 12.56 10.99 -19.85
N GLY A 110 13.72 11.24 -19.21
CA GLY A 110 14.88 11.88 -19.84
C GLY A 110 14.57 13.23 -20.51
N GLU A 111 13.51 13.92 -20.08
CA GLU A 111 12.96 15.10 -20.77
C GLU A 111 13.89 16.32 -20.73
N SER A 112 15.01 16.24 -19.99
CA SER A 112 16.04 17.25 -20.05
C SER A 112 17.45 16.64 -20.05
N PRO A 113 18.37 17.15 -20.88
CA PRO A 113 19.75 16.67 -21.00
C PRO A 113 20.62 16.92 -19.75
N LEU A 114 20.05 17.56 -18.72
CA LEU A 114 20.67 17.74 -17.39
C LEU A 114 20.39 16.57 -16.43
N TYR A 115 19.52 15.63 -16.80
CA TYR A 115 19.04 14.56 -15.93
C TYR A 115 19.62 13.23 -16.39
N SER A 116 20.36 12.56 -15.51
CA SER A 116 20.88 11.23 -15.76
C SER A 116 19.71 10.24 -15.76
N PRO A 117 19.56 9.36 -16.78
CA PRO A 117 18.58 8.30 -16.67
C PRO A 117 18.90 7.47 -15.42
N GLY A 118 17.85 7.20 -14.65
CA GLY A 118 17.91 6.34 -13.49
C GLY A 118 18.54 4.96 -13.78
N ILE A 119 18.96 4.32 -12.71
CA ILE A 119 19.67 3.05 -12.70
C ILE A 119 18.82 1.88 -13.30
N ASP A 120 17.50 1.87 -13.08
CA ASP A 120 16.52 0.86 -13.52
C ASP A 120 15.81 1.20 -14.85
N CYS A 121 16.10 2.36 -15.46
CA CYS A 121 15.39 2.82 -16.65
C CYS A 121 15.55 1.95 -17.91
N LYS A 122 16.53 1.04 -17.93
CA LYS A 122 16.78 0.09 -19.03
C LYS A 122 16.16 -1.29 -18.81
N SER A 123 15.40 -1.47 -17.74
CA SER A 123 14.80 -2.76 -17.40
C SER A 123 13.49 -2.97 -18.14
N PRO A 124 13.06 -4.23 -18.32
CA PRO A 124 11.73 -4.53 -18.86
C PRO A 124 10.61 -3.83 -18.06
N TYR A 125 9.47 -3.59 -18.71
CA TYR A 125 8.31 -3.03 -18.01
C TYR A 125 7.77 -4.08 -17.01
N VAL A 126 7.04 -3.66 -15.99
CA VAL A 126 6.53 -4.53 -14.89
C VAL A 126 7.61 -5.27 -14.09
N THR A 127 8.87 -4.83 -14.20
CA THR A 127 10.00 -5.41 -13.46
C THR A 127 10.77 -4.35 -12.69
N ALA A 128 11.24 -4.72 -11.51
CA ALA A 128 12.14 -3.92 -10.69
C ALA A 128 13.52 -4.60 -10.66
N ASP A 129 14.59 -3.87 -10.93
CA ASP A 129 15.96 -4.39 -10.83
C ASP A 129 16.41 -4.47 -9.37
N LEU A 130 16.44 -5.69 -8.84
CA LEU A 130 16.90 -5.94 -7.46
C LEU A 130 18.42 -6.07 -7.36
N GLY A 131 19.12 -6.17 -8.49
CA GLY A 131 20.56 -6.35 -8.54
C GLY A 131 21.33 -5.26 -7.80
N TYR A 132 20.77 -4.05 -7.80
CA TYR A 132 21.32 -2.89 -7.11
C TYR A 132 21.20 -2.97 -5.59
N HIS A 133 20.13 -3.56 -5.06
CA HIS A 133 19.95 -3.75 -3.61
C HIS A 133 20.91 -4.77 -3.01
N PHE A 134 21.28 -5.78 -3.81
CA PHE A 134 22.14 -6.87 -3.38
C PHE A 134 23.63 -6.63 -3.67
N SER A 135 23.98 -5.46 -4.24
CA SER A 135 25.35 -5.11 -4.57
C SER A 135 25.95 -4.13 -3.55
N PRO A 136 27.16 -4.40 -3.03
CA PRO A 136 27.88 -3.45 -2.18
C PRO A 136 28.33 -2.19 -2.95
N ASP A 137 28.44 -2.28 -4.28
CA ASP A 137 28.65 -1.15 -5.18
C ASP A 137 27.76 -1.31 -6.42
N PRO A 138 26.54 -0.73 -6.42
CA PRO A 138 25.58 -0.85 -7.50
C PRO A 138 26.11 -0.33 -8.85
N THR A 139 27.16 0.49 -8.86
CA THR A 139 27.76 1.01 -10.10
C THR A 139 28.79 0.06 -10.71
N MET A 140 29.37 -0.85 -9.92
CA MET A 140 30.43 -1.77 -10.36
C MET A 140 29.99 -3.23 -10.48
N ILE A 141 29.13 -3.70 -9.57
CA ILE A 141 28.65 -5.09 -9.57
C ILE A 141 27.14 -5.05 -9.72
N LYS A 142 26.63 -5.56 -10.83
CA LYS A 142 25.20 -5.68 -11.08
C LYS A 142 24.82 -7.14 -11.11
N LEU A 143 24.11 -7.59 -10.07
CA LEU A 143 23.50 -8.92 -10.11
C LEU A 143 22.31 -8.87 -11.08
N PRO A 144 22.13 -9.85 -11.97
CA PRO A 144 21.08 -9.78 -12.99
C PRO A 144 19.70 -10.17 -12.44
N ILE A 145 19.38 -9.82 -11.19
CA ILE A 145 18.16 -10.26 -10.49
C ILE A 145 17.08 -9.19 -10.57
N TYR A 146 15.88 -9.59 -10.97
CA TYR A 146 14.72 -8.73 -11.17
C TYR A 146 13.48 -9.27 -10.45
N ALA A 147 12.68 -8.38 -9.87
CA ALA A 147 11.36 -8.70 -9.33
C ALA A 147 10.26 -8.39 -10.36
N SER A 148 9.19 -9.18 -10.38
CA SER A 148 7.96 -8.91 -11.12
C SER A 148 6.75 -9.51 -10.38
N LEU A 149 5.52 -9.22 -10.81
CA LEU A 149 4.39 -10.08 -10.41
C LEU A 149 4.58 -11.50 -10.99
N PRO A 150 3.99 -12.54 -10.35
CA PRO A 150 4.04 -13.90 -10.88
C PRO A 150 3.58 -13.97 -12.32
N HIS A 151 4.32 -14.73 -13.14
CA HIS A 151 4.09 -14.88 -14.57
C HIS A 151 4.08 -13.55 -15.35
N PHE A 152 4.71 -12.50 -14.81
CA PHE A 152 4.65 -11.14 -15.36
C PHE A 152 3.21 -10.64 -15.53
N ALA A 153 2.33 -11.07 -14.62
CA ALA A 153 0.94 -10.61 -14.59
C ALA A 153 0.88 -9.09 -14.56
N ASP A 154 -0.05 -8.53 -15.31
CA ASP A 154 -0.40 -7.11 -15.28
C ASP A 154 -1.68 -6.97 -14.46
N THR A 155 -1.77 -5.92 -13.65
CA THR A 155 -3.00 -5.54 -12.95
C THR A 155 -4.05 -4.93 -13.88
N GLY A 156 -3.73 -4.74 -15.17
CA GLY A 156 -4.64 -4.30 -16.23
C GLY A 156 -4.90 -2.79 -16.26
N LYS A 157 -4.26 -2.03 -15.36
CA LYS A 157 -4.35 -0.57 -15.26
C LYS A 157 -2.99 0.14 -15.31
N MET A 158 -1.90 -0.58 -15.54
CA MET A 158 -0.58 0.01 -15.66
C MET A 158 -0.54 0.98 -16.86
N SER A 159 -0.42 2.28 -16.54
CA SER A 159 -0.52 3.36 -17.51
C SER A 159 0.73 3.45 -18.38
N SER A 160 0.51 3.30 -19.69
CA SER A 160 1.16 4.03 -20.79
C SER A 160 2.69 4.10 -20.85
N ILE A 161 3.38 2.97 -21.02
CA ILE A 161 4.67 2.98 -21.72
C ILE A 161 4.69 1.78 -22.68
N LYS A 162 4.48 2.05 -23.98
CA LYS A 162 4.33 1.04 -25.05
C LYS A 162 5.65 0.43 -25.56
N ASP A 163 6.80 0.87 -25.06
CA ASP A 163 8.05 0.69 -25.80
C ASP A 163 9.10 -0.24 -25.18
N ASN A 164 8.82 -0.95 -24.06
CA ASN A 164 9.75 -1.93 -23.49
C ASN A 164 9.17 -3.35 -23.43
N TYR A 165 10.08 -4.34 -23.55
CA TYR A 165 9.86 -5.78 -23.55
C TYR A 165 8.74 -6.25 -22.61
N TYR A 166 7.72 -6.89 -23.19
CA TYR A 166 6.57 -7.45 -22.48
C TYR A 166 6.53 -8.95 -22.75
N PRO A 167 6.71 -9.84 -21.76
CA PRO A 167 6.73 -11.29 -21.98
C PRO A 167 5.51 -11.86 -22.73
N GLY A 168 4.35 -11.18 -22.69
CA GLY A 168 3.15 -11.53 -23.45
C GLY A 168 3.11 -11.00 -24.90
N ASP A 169 4.19 -10.41 -25.41
CA ASP A 169 4.30 -9.98 -26.81
C ASP A 169 4.63 -11.12 -27.79
N GLY A 170 4.60 -12.36 -27.31
CA GLY A 170 4.79 -13.58 -28.09
C GLY A 170 6.25 -13.94 -28.34
N ARG A 171 7.22 -13.17 -27.83
CA ARG A 171 8.66 -13.49 -27.95
C ARG A 171 9.12 -14.56 -26.95
N ILE A 172 8.36 -14.80 -25.88
CA ILE A 172 8.59 -15.90 -24.94
C ILE A 172 7.45 -16.91 -25.06
N ILE A 173 7.80 -18.17 -25.29
CA ILE A 173 6.86 -19.28 -25.16
C ILE A 173 6.84 -19.67 -23.69
N VAL A 174 5.84 -19.20 -22.94
CA VAL A 174 5.58 -19.69 -21.59
C VAL A 174 5.09 -21.13 -21.73
N LYS A 175 5.95 -22.10 -21.39
CA LYS A 175 5.52 -23.49 -21.29
C LYS A 175 4.69 -23.65 -20.02
N GLU A 176 3.41 -23.91 -20.19
CA GLU A 176 2.52 -24.19 -19.07
C GLU A 176 3.03 -25.42 -18.28
N CYS A 177 2.95 -25.32 -16.95
CA CYS A 177 3.25 -26.44 -16.07
C CYS A 177 2.14 -27.49 -16.23
N SER A 178 2.40 -28.56 -16.98
CA SER A 178 1.41 -29.59 -17.29
C SER A 178 1.49 -30.83 -16.39
N ILE A 179 2.36 -30.83 -15.37
CA ILE A 179 2.83 -32.08 -14.73
C ILE A 179 2.14 -32.35 -13.39
N ASP A 180 1.52 -31.36 -12.73
CA ASP A 180 0.99 -31.52 -11.38
C ASP A 180 -0.41 -30.91 -11.21
N GLU A 181 -1.27 -31.52 -10.39
CA GLU A 181 -2.57 -30.98 -9.99
C GLU A 181 -2.41 -29.66 -9.23
N THR A 182 -1.25 -29.43 -8.58
CA THR A 182 -0.85 -28.13 -8.00
C THR A 182 -0.61 -27.05 -9.06
N CYS A 183 -0.47 -27.44 -10.33
CA CYS A 183 -0.41 -26.55 -11.49
C CYS A 183 -1.75 -26.26 -12.16
N GLN A 184 -2.83 -26.95 -11.76
CA GLN A 184 -4.16 -26.78 -12.32
C GLN A 184 -5.10 -26.10 -11.32
N GLY A 185 -5.36 -24.80 -11.53
CA GLY A 185 -6.32 -24.00 -10.77
C GLY A 185 -6.38 -22.57 -11.29
N GLU A 186 -7.45 -21.83 -11.00
CA GLU A 186 -7.46 -20.37 -11.18
C GLU A 186 -6.41 -19.78 -10.22
N ARG A 187 -5.20 -19.57 -10.74
CA ARG A 187 -4.10 -19.01 -9.96
C ARG A 187 -4.31 -17.50 -9.88
N ASP A 188 -4.71 -17.05 -8.71
CA ASP A 188 -4.69 -15.62 -8.43
C ASP A 188 -3.24 -15.18 -8.19
N PHE A 189 -2.67 -14.42 -9.12
CA PHE A 189 -1.31 -13.88 -9.02
C PHE A 189 -1.28 -12.50 -8.35
N ILE A 190 -2.44 -12.00 -7.95
CA ILE A 190 -2.59 -10.69 -7.35
C ILE A 190 -2.52 -10.82 -5.83
N SER A 191 -1.77 -9.91 -5.21
CA SER A 191 -1.66 -9.80 -3.76
C SER A 191 -2.94 -9.19 -3.19
N GLU A 192 -3.34 -9.61 -1.99
CA GLU A 192 -4.49 -9.08 -1.29
C GLU A 192 -4.20 -8.85 0.20
N ILE A 193 -4.92 -7.92 0.80
CA ILE A 193 -4.82 -7.55 2.22
C ILE A 193 -6.23 -7.49 2.77
N TRP A 194 -6.48 -8.09 3.92
CA TRP A 194 -7.75 -7.95 4.63
C TRP A 194 -7.50 -7.17 5.91
N SER A 195 -8.25 -6.08 6.10
CA SER A 195 -8.09 -5.22 7.27
C SER A 195 -9.36 -5.14 8.08
N GLU A 196 -9.23 -5.01 9.39
CA GLU A 196 -10.35 -4.67 10.25
C GLU A 196 -10.66 -3.17 10.11
N PRO A 197 -11.89 -2.78 9.72
CA PRO A 197 -12.21 -1.41 9.28
C PRO A 197 -12.15 -0.35 10.38
N ILE A 198 -12.25 -0.74 11.66
CA ILE A 198 -12.26 0.20 12.78
C ILE A 198 -10.83 0.60 13.15
N THR A 199 -9.93 -0.37 13.31
CA THR A 199 -8.54 -0.13 13.69
C THR A 199 -7.61 0.02 12.51
N GLY A 200 -7.97 -0.50 11.34
CA GLY A 200 -7.12 -0.57 10.17
C GLY A 200 -6.07 -1.68 10.23
N THR A 201 -6.15 -2.54 11.25
CA THR A 201 -5.19 -3.63 11.48
C THR A 201 -5.34 -4.69 10.40
N ILE A 202 -4.22 -5.10 9.80
CA ILE A 202 -4.18 -6.19 8.83
C ILE A 202 -4.41 -7.52 9.56
N MET A 203 -5.45 -8.23 9.13
CA MET A 203 -5.88 -9.52 9.68
C MET A 203 -5.41 -10.69 8.82
N TYR A 204 -5.29 -10.45 7.52
CA TYR A 204 -4.78 -11.40 6.55
C TYR A 204 -4.06 -10.64 5.44
N GLY A 205 -3.03 -11.22 4.86
CA GLY A 205 -2.39 -10.66 3.69
C GLY A 205 -1.61 -11.70 2.90
N THR A 206 -1.60 -11.54 1.58
CA THR A 206 -0.74 -12.28 0.67
C THR A 206 0.21 -11.32 -0.03
N GLN A 207 1.47 -11.73 -0.14
CA GLN A 207 2.48 -11.04 -0.91
C GLN A 207 3.02 -12.03 -1.95
N LYS A 208 2.74 -11.74 -3.21
CA LYS A 208 3.12 -12.58 -4.35
C LYS A 208 4.17 -11.86 -5.20
N LEU A 209 5.32 -12.49 -5.35
CA LEU A 209 6.49 -11.91 -6.04
C LEU A 209 7.20 -12.97 -6.86
N GLN A 210 7.62 -12.63 -8.07
CA GLN A 210 8.47 -13.47 -8.92
C GLN A 210 9.87 -12.88 -9.02
N PHE A 211 10.86 -13.76 -8.88
CA PHE A 211 12.26 -13.44 -9.10
C PHE A 211 12.68 -13.96 -10.46
N ASN A 212 13.41 -13.12 -11.20
CA ASN A 212 13.83 -13.35 -12.56
C ASN A 212 15.32 -13.06 -12.71
N SER A 213 15.97 -13.70 -13.68
CA SER A 213 17.36 -13.44 -14.06
C SER A 213 17.46 -12.91 -15.48
N ARG A 214 18.13 -11.78 -15.68
CA ARG A 214 18.37 -11.20 -17.01
C ARG A 214 19.65 -11.73 -17.62
N PHE A 215 19.56 -12.25 -18.82
CA PHE A 215 20.69 -12.67 -19.63
C PHE A 215 20.82 -11.70 -20.81
N THR A 216 21.93 -10.98 -20.87
CA THR A 216 22.22 -10.06 -21.98
C THR A 216 22.73 -10.83 -23.19
N SER A 217 22.47 -10.33 -24.41
CA SER A 217 22.93 -10.94 -25.67
C SER A 217 24.45 -11.06 -25.83
N LEU A 218 25.22 -10.41 -24.95
CA LEU A 218 26.68 -10.51 -24.90
C LEU A 218 27.19 -11.64 -23.98
N ALA A 219 26.29 -12.42 -23.37
CA ALA A 219 26.65 -13.60 -22.61
C ALA A 219 27.00 -14.76 -23.55
N ASN A 220 28.08 -14.61 -24.31
CA ASN A 220 28.66 -15.70 -25.10
C ASN A 220 29.26 -16.69 -24.12
N THR A 221 28.63 -17.85 -24.01
CA THR A 221 29.18 -18.98 -23.24
C THR A 221 29.75 -20.01 -24.21
N SER A 222 30.54 -20.96 -23.72
CA SER A 222 31.04 -22.08 -24.54
C SER A 222 29.92 -22.95 -25.12
N ASP A 223 28.71 -22.85 -24.55
CA ASP A 223 27.60 -23.76 -24.78
C ASP A 223 26.51 -23.18 -25.71
N GLY A 224 26.70 -21.93 -26.17
CA GLY A 224 25.84 -21.29 -27.16
C GLY A 224 25.81 -19.76 -27.07
N ASP A 225 25.45 -19.13 -28.19
CA ASP A 225 25.20 -17.69 -28.26
C ASP A 225 23.73 -17.39 -27.93
N LEU A 226 23.53 -16.59 -26.89
CA LEU A 226 22.25 -15.90 -26.65
C LEU A 226 22.12 -14.78 -27.69
N SER A 227 21.50 -15.08 -28.83
CA SER A 227 21.27 -14.10 -29.89
C SER A 227 20.33 -12.96 -29.49
N GLN A 228 19.57 -13.14 -28.40
CA GLN A 228 18.63 -12.17 -27.86
C GLN A 228 18.77 -12.09 -26.34
N GLU A 229 18.55 -10.88 -25.82
CA GLU A 229 18.40 -10.67 -24.40
C GLU A 229 17.13 -11.37 -23.89
N ALA A 230 17.23 -12.02 -22.74
CA ALA A 230 16.12 -12.75 -22.13
C ALA A 230 15.99 -12.43 -20.65
N LEU A 231 14.75 -12.32 -20.16
CA LEU A 231 14.46 -12.30 -18.74
C LEU A 231 13.80 -13.63 -18.36
N LEU A 232 14.55 -14.47 -17.65
CA LEU A 232 14.12 -15.82 -17.29
C LEU A 232 13.50 -15.83 -15.89
N PRO A 233 12.24 -16.27 -15.73
CA PRO A 233 11.66 -16.47 -14.41
C PRO A 233 12.39 -17.63 -13.71
N LEU A 234 12.87 -17.39 -12.50
CA LEU A 234 13.56 -18.40 -11.70
C LEU A 234 12.57 -19.14 -10.81
N PHE A 235 11.84 -18.39 -9.99
CA PHE A 235 10.81 -18.88 -9.08
C PHE A 235 9.91 -17.71 -8.68
N TRP A 236 8.75 -18.03 -8.13
CA TRP A 236 7.89 -17.05 -7.47
C TRP A 236 7.53 -17.54 -6.08
N VAL A 237 7.22 -16.60 -5.20
CA VAL A 237 6.88 -16.84 -3.81
C VAL A 237 5.47 -16.35 -3.54
N ASP A 238 4.72 -17.12 -2.75
CA ASP A 238 3.45 -16.71 -2.15
C ASP A 238 3.64 -16.69 -0.63
N LYS A 239 3.79 -15.50 -0.08
CA LYS A 239 3.90 -15.31 1.36
C LYS A 239 2.53 -14.92 1.89
N HIS A 240 1.96 -15.75 2.76
CA HIS A 240 0.75 -15.42 3.50
C HIS A 240 1.09 -15.04 4.94
N ALA A 241 0.33 -14.11 5.50
CA ALA A 241 0.31 -13.78 6.91
C ALA A 241 -1.14 -13.75 7.38
N GLU A 242 -1.42 -14.41 8.49
CA GLU A 242 -2.75 -14.48 9.08
C GLU A 242 -2.67 -14.17 10.57
N ALA A 243 -3.64 -13.39 11.06
CA ALA A 243 -3.76 -13.07 12.47
C ALA A 243 -4.06 -14.32 13.29
N TRP A 244 -3.40 -14.44 14.44
CA TRP A 244 -3.66 -15.54 15.37
C TRP A 244 -5.06 -15.44 15.98
N PRO A 245 -5.65 -16.55 16.44
CA PRO A 245 -7.02 -16.57 16.97
C PRO A 245 -7.28 -15.53 18.07
N PHE A 246 -6.31 -15.29 18.96
CA PHE A 246 -6.47 -14.30 20.03
C PHE A 246 -6.48 -12.85 19.51
N GLN A 247 -5.79 -12.57 18.39
CA GLN A 247 -5.80 -11.25 17.74
C GLN A 247 -7.15 -11.02 17.07
N ILE A 248 -7.67 -12.05 16.39
CA ILE A 248 -9.03 -12.04 15.81
C ILE A 248 -10.07 -11.79 16.91
N ASP A 249 -9.97 -12.48 18.04
CA ASP A 249 -10.91 -12.29 19.16
C ASP A 249 -10.80 -10.91 19.82
N ALA A 250 -9.59 -10.35 19.91
CA ALA A 250 -9.40 -8.98 20.38
C ALA A 250 -10.05 -7.98 19.42
N ALA A 251 -9.85 -8.15 18.11
CA ALA A 251 -10.48 -7.32 17.08
C ALA A 251 -12.01 -7.38 17.16
N LYS A 252 -12.60 -8.57 17.31
CA LYS A 252 -14.06 -8.74 17.50
C LYS A 252 -14.59 -7.97 18.71
N LYS A 253 -13.83 -7.94 19.81
CA LYS A 253 -14.22 -7.18 21.02
C LYS A 253 -14.21 -5.68 20.75
N ILE A 254 -13.23 -5.18 20.00
CA ILE A 254 -13.15 -3.76 19.59
C ILE A 254 -14.34 -3.41 18.69
N GLN A 255 -14.69 -4.25 17.70
CA GLN A 255 -15.84 -3.97 16.85
C GLN A 255 -17.16 -3.90 17.62
N LYS A 256 -17.34 -4.78 18.61
CA LYS A 256 -18.53 -4.78 19.48
C LYS A 256 -18.56 -3.58 20.43
N SER A 257 -17.40 -3.08 20.89
CA SER A 257 -17.35 -1.98 21.86
C SER A 257 -17.75 -0.64 21.25
N VAL A 258 -17.43 -0.39 19.98
CA VAL A 258 -17.87 0.84 19.28
C VAL A 258 -19.40 0.96 19.31
N GLY A 259 -20.12 -0.11 19.00
CA GLY A 259 -21.58 -0.14 19.09
C GLY A 259 -22.11 0.14 20.50
N LEU A 260 -21.44 -0.38 21.53
CA LEU A 260 -21.78 -0.11 22.93
C LEU A 260 -21.60 1.36 23.31
N PHE A 261 -20.53 2.01 22.87
CA PHE A 261 -20.30 3.44 23.14
C PHE A 261 -21.34 4.32 22.46
N SER A 262 -21.74 4.01 21.22
CA SER A 262 -22.81 4.75 20.54
C SER A 262 -24.14 4.64 21.28
N ILE A 263 -24.51 3.45 21.76
CA ILE A 263 -25.74 3.22 22.53
C ILE A 263 -25.70 3.98 23.86
N LEU A 264 -24.58 3.89 24.60
CA LEU A 264 -24.41 4.62 25.86
C LEU A 264 -24.47 6.14 25.64
N GLY A 265 -23.88 6.65 24.57
CA GLY A 265 -23.95 8.05 24.18
C GLY A 265 -25.39 8.51 23.94
N ILE A 266 -26.19 7.73 23.21
CA ILE A 266 -27.62 8.02 22.98
C ILE A 266 -28.39 8.03 24.31
N ILE A 267 -28.15 7.06 25.19
CA ILE A 267 -28.79 7.01 26.51
C ILE A 267 -28.46 8.27 27.32
N LEU A 268 -27.18 8.68 27.36
CA LEU A 268 -26.75 9.88 28.07
C LEU A 268 -27.39 11.15 27.49
N ILE A 269 -27.53 11.25 26.17
CA ILE A 269 -28.24 12.36 25.52
C ILE A 269 -29.71 12.40 25.94
N ILE A 270 -30.41 11.25 25.91
CA ILE A 270 -31.83 11.16 26.33
C ILE A 270 -31.97 11.59 27.79
N VAL A 271 -31.12 11.09 28.68
CA VAL A 271 -31.12 11.45 30.10
C VAL A 271 -30.86 12.94 30.28
N GLY A 272 -29.88 13.51 29.56
CA GLY A 272 -29.58 14.94 29.59
C GLY A 272 -30.76 15.80 29.14
N VAL A 273 -31.46 15.40 28.08
CA VAL A 273 -32.67 16.08 27.59
C VAL A 273 -33.79 16.02 28.63
N LEU A 274 -34.02 14.88 29.27
CA LEU A 274 -35.02 14.75 30.34
C LEU A 274 -34.71 15.65 31.53
N PHE A 275 -33.46 15.69 31.99
CA PHE A 275 -33.04 16.62 33.05
C PHE A 275 -33.22 18.08 32.63
N GLY A 276 -32.94 18.42 31.38
CA GLY A 276 -33.18 19.76 30.83
C GLY A 276 -34.67 20.15 30.86
N ILE A 277 -35.56 19.22 30.50
CA ILE A 277 -37.02 19.42 30.57
C ILE A 277 -37.47 19.65 32.02
N VAL A 278 -37.00 18.82 32.96
CA VAL A 278 -37.34 18.96 34.39
C VAL A 278 -36.84 20.29 34.94
N ALA A 279 -35.61 20.69 34.61
CA ALA A 279 -35.06 21.99 35.00
C ALA A 279 -35.91 23.16 34.46
N ALA A 280 -36.33 23.10 33.19
CA ALA A 280 -37.19 24.12 32.59
C ALA A 280 -38.56 24.21 33.29
N ILE A 281 -39.15 23.08 33.68
CA ILE A 281 -40.41 23.02 34.45
C ILE A 281 -40.21 23.68 35.82
N LEU A 282 -39.14 23.33 36.55
CA LEU A 282 -38.84 23.90 37.86
C LEU A 282 -38.60 25.41 37.80
N ILE A 283 -37.87 25.90 36.79
CA ILE A 283 -37.68 27.34 36.55
C ILE A 283 -39.03 28.03 36.29
N LYS A 284 -39.90 27.43 35.47
CA LYS A 284 -41.24 27.98 35.18
C LYS A 284 -42.11 28.05 36.43
N PHE A 285 -42.08 27.02 37.28
CA PHE A 285 -42.78 27.03 38.57
C PHE A 285 -42.21 28.08 39.51
N GLY A 286 -40.88 28.16 39.66
CA GLY A 286 -40.24 29.19 40.49
C GLY A 286 -40.55 30.62 40.02
N TYR A 287 -40.60 30.86 38.71
CA TYR A 287 -40.98 32.14 38.14
C TYR A 287 -42.45 32.49 38.41
N ARG A 288 -43.37 31.51 38.34
CA ARG A 288 -44.78 31.70 38.71
C ARG A 288 -44.95 32.01 40.19
N SER A 289 -44.26 31.31 41.08
CA SER A 289 -44.32 31.53 42.53
C SER A 289 -43.87 32.94 42.92
N ARG A 290 -42.83 33.48 42.25
CA ARG A 290 -42.36 34.86 42.51
C ARG A 290 -43.36 35.95 42.12
N LYS A 291 -44.28 35.69 41.18
CA LYS A 291 -45.31 36.67 40.80
C LYS A 291 -46.44 36.80 41.83
N VAL A 292 -46.63 35.82 42.71
CA VAL A 292 -47.75 35.80 43.68
C VAL A 292 -47.44 36.60 44.95
N SER A 293 -46.18 36.93 45.23
CA SER A 293 -45.77 37.62 46.47
C SER A 293 -45.76 39.16 46.41
N TYR A 294 -46.25 39.80 45.35
CA TYR A 294 -46.50 41.25 45.36
C TYR A 294 -47.89 41.57 45.92
N VAL A 295 -48.11 41.31 47.21
CA VAL A 295 -49.21 41.93 47.94
C VAL A 295 -48.68 43.25 48.49
N LYS A 296 -49.21 44.38 48.00
CA LYS A 296 -48.90 45.70 48.56
C LYS A 296 -49.26 45.69 50.05
N PRO A 297 -48.34 46.10 50.95
CA PRO A 297 -48.72 46.33 52.33
C PRO A 297 -49.75 47.48 52.34
N VAL A 298 -50.90 47.21 52.96
CA VAL A 298 -51.91 48.20 53.36
C VAL A 298 -51.63 48.58 54.81
#